data_AF-A0A6V7L7P4-F1
#
_entry.id   AF-A0A6V7L7P4-F1
#
_cell.length_a   1.000
_cell.length_b   1.000
_cell.length_c   1.000
_cell.angle_alpha   90.00
_cell.angle_beta   90.00
_cell.angle_gamma   90.00
#
_symmetry.space_group_name_H-M   'P 1'
#
loop_
_entity.id
_entity.type
_entity.pdbx_description
1 polymer ?
#
loop_
_entity_poly.entity_id
_entity_poly.type
_entity_poly.pdbx_seq_one_letter_code
_entity_poly.pdbx_strand_id
1 'polypeptide(L)' 'AFLVYTCGILSNTGNYKSFGDSKIIPNLTIEKFEKIIKSSKAYKNNSVDIEKIWNKIKLHIYSLDGKVKSLGLGDN' A
#
# COMPACT_ATOMS: atom_id res chain seq x y z
N ALA A 1 -3.49 12.55 -2.64
CA ALA A 1 -2.69 11.33 -2.83
C ALA A 1 -3.27 10.11 -2.13
N PHE A 2 -3.51 10.13 -0.81
CA PHE A 2 -4.05 8.98 -0.05
C PHE A 2 -5.38 8.44 -0.63
N LEU A 3 -6.39 9.30 -0.80
CA LEU A 3 -7.70 8.87 -1.34
C LEU A 3 -7.59 8.29 -2.75
N VAL A 4 -6.79 8.91 -3.63
CA VAL A 4 -6.55 8.42 -5.00
C VAL A 4 -5.92 7.03 -4.97
N TYR A 5 -4.93 6.80 -4.09
CA TYR A 5 -4.33 5.48 -3.90
C TYR A 5 -5.36 4.46 -3.42
N THR A 6 -6.17 4.79 -2.41
CA THR A 6 -7.22 3.92 -1.89
C THR A 6 -8.25 3.55 -2.96
N CYS A 7 -8.74 4.52 -3.75
CA CYS A 7 -9.61 4.25 -4.89
C CYS A 7 -8.94 3.32 -5.90
N GLY A 8 -7.66 3.54 -6.21
CA GLY A 8 -6.88 2.66 -7.09
C GLY A 8 -6.83 1.22 -6.58
N ILE A 9 -6.59 1.01 -5.28
CA ILE A 9 -6.61 -0.33 -4.67
C ILE A 9 -7.98 -0.99 -4.82
N LEU A 10 -9.05 -0.26 -4.47
CA LEU A 10 -10.41 -0.79 -4.52
C LEU A 10 -10.87 -1.10 -5.95
N SER A 11 -10.50 -0.27 -6.92
CA SER A 11 -10.87 -0.46 -8.32
C SER A 11 -10.12 -1.61 -9.00
N ASN A 12 -8.91 -1.94 -8.55
CA ASN A 12 -8.09 -3.02 -9.13
C ASN A 12 -8.08 -4.29 -8.26
N THR A 13 -8.76 -4.28 -7.11
CA THR A 13 -8.73 -5.37 -6.10
C THR A 13 -7.29 -5.71 -5.68
N GLY A 14 -6.41 -4.71 -5.63
CA GLY A 14 -4.98 -4.91 -5.36
C GLY A 14 -4.13 -3.70 -5.72
N ASN A 15 -2.84 -3.77 -5.41
CA ASN A 15 -1.88 -2.70 -5.70
C ASN A 15 -1.14 -2.89 -7.03
N TYR A 16 -1.72 -3.60 -7.98
CA TYR A 16 -1.28 -3.69 -9.37
C TYR A 16 -2.47 -3.31 -10.25
N LYS A 17 -2.22 -2.52 -11.30
CA LYS A 17 -3.28 -2.13 -12.23
C LYS A 17 -3.76 -3.35 -13.00
N SER A 18 -5.07 -3.57 -13.06
CA SER A 18 -5.68 -4.60 -13.88
C SER A 18 -5.37 -4.41 -15.37
N PHE A 19 -5.16 -3.16 -15.79
CA PHE A 19 -4.66 -2.85 -17.13
C PHE A 19 -3.16 -2.54 -17.09
N GLY A 20 -2.36 -3.47 -17.60
CA GLY A 20 -0.91 -3.32 -17.76
C GLY A 20 -0.07 -3.78 -16.58
N ASP A 21 -0.66 -4.47 -15.59
CA ASP A 21 0.02 -5.24 -14.53
C ASP A 21 1.14 -4.50 -13.79
N SER A 22 1.06 -3.17 -13.74
CA SER A 22 2.07 -2.31 -13.12
C SER A 22 1.68 -1.93 -11.71
N LYS A 23 2.67 -1.88 -10.82
CA LYS A 23 2.45 -1.56 -9.41
C LYS A 23 1.91 -0.14 -9.22
N ILE A 24 0.99 0.00 -8.27
CA ILE A 24 0.42 1.26 -7.80
C ILE A 24 1.05 1.56 -6.45
N ILE A 25 1.62 2.75 -6.28
CA ILE A 25 2.16 3.23 -5.00
C ILE A 25 1.49 4.55 -4.58
N PRO A 26 1.41 4.86 -3.28
CA PRO A 26 0.90 6.15 -2.84
C PRO A 26 1.87 7.27 -3.20
N ASN A 27 1.37 8.36 -3.78
CA ASN A 27 2.17 9.58 -4.03
C ASN A 27 2.25 10.47 -2.77
N LEU A 28 2.67 9.87 -1.65
CA LEU A 28 2.98 10.56 -0.38
C LEU A 28 4.01 9.74 0.40
N THR A 29 4.77 10.35 1.30
CA THR A 29 5.79 9.61 2.07
C THR A 29 5.17 8.61 3.06
N ILE A 30 5.94 7.59 3.43
CA ILE A 30 5.51 6.56 4.40
C ILE A 30 5.09 7.21 5.72
N GLU A 31 5.85 8.21 6.19
CA GLU A 31 5.60 8.90 7.47
C GLU A 31 4.29 9.70 7.43
N LYS A 32 3.98 10.33 6.28
CA LYS A 32 2.71 11.04 6.10
C LYS A 32 1.53 10.07 6.08
N PHE A 33 1.68 8.90 5.46
CA PHE A 33 0.64 7.87 5.46
C PHE A 33 0.45 7.34 6.89
N GLU A 34 1.54 7.01 7.58
CA GLU A 34 1.49 6.54 8.96
C GLU A 34 0.79 7.54 9.89
N LYS A 35 1.06 8.85 9.74
CA LYS A 35 0.34 9.90 10.48
C LYS A 35 -1.17 9.87 10.23
N ILE A 36 -1.60 9.68 8.97
CA ILE A 36 -3.02 9.55 8.64
C ILE A 36 -3.62 8.34 9.35
N ILE A 37 -2.97 7.17 9.28
CA ILE A 37 -3.42 5.94 9.95
C ILE A 37 -3.57 6.17 11.45
N LYS A 38 -2.51 6.67 12.11
CA LYS A 38 -2.47 6.91 13.56
C LYS A 38 -3.49 7.97 14.04
N SER A 39 -3.86 8.91 13.17
CA SER A 39 -4.90 9.90 13.48
C SER A 39 -6.33 9.37 13.40
N SER A 40 -6.54 8.21 12.76
CA SER A 40 -7.87 7.68 12.49
C SER A 40 -8.58 7.12 13.73
N LYS A 41 -9.92 7.15 13.72
CA LYS A 41 -10.73 6.48 14.76
C LYS A 41 -10.47 4.97 14.81
N ALA A 42 -10.20 4.36 13.66
CA ALA A 42 -9.87 2.93 13.58
C ALA A 42 -8.63 2.61 14.42
N TYR A 43 -7.54 3.39 14.27
CA TYR A 43 -6.33 3.21 15.06
C TYR A 43 -6.55 3.43 16.55
N LYS A 44 -7.38 4.42 16.94
CA LYS A 44 -7.75 4.63 18.35
C LYS A 44 -8.52 3.45 18.95
N ASN A 45 -9.36 2.79 18.15
CA ASN A 45 -10.17 1.66 18.60
C ASN A 45 -9.40 0.34 18.65
N ASN A 46 -8.43 0.13 17.75
CA ASN A 46 -7.65 -1.09 17.67
C ASN A 46 -6.23 -0.81 17.16
N SER A 47 -5.43 -0.17 18.02
CA SER A 47 -4.06 0.22 17.67
C SER A 47 -3.15 -0.98 17.42
N VAL A 48 -3.29 -2.03 18.22
CA VAL A 48 -2.44 -3.23 18.16
C VAL A 48 -2.52 -3.92 16.80
N ASP A 49 -3.74 -4.22 16.33
CA ASP A 49 -3.90 -4.92 15.05
C ASP A 49 -3.56 -4.02 13.87
N ILE A 50 -3.93 -2.74 13.93
CA ILE A 50 -3.63 -1.81 12.83
C ILE A 50 -2.13 -1.56 12.72
N GLU A 51 -1.41 -1.45 13.83
CA GLU A 51 0.05 -1.30 13.83
C GLU A 51 0.74 -2.58 13.32
N LYS A 52 0.24 -3.76 13.71
CA LYS A 52 0.70 -5.04 13.17
C LYS A 52 0.52 -5.13 11.66
N ILE A 53 -0.65 -4.74 11.14
CA ILE A 53 -0.93 -4.72 9.70
C ILE A 53 -0.01 -3.72 9.00
N TRP A 54 0.06 -2.49 9.50
CA TRP A 54 0.88 -1.43 8.91
C TRP A 54 2.35 -1.82 8.84
N ASN A 55 2.92 -2.33 9.93
CA ASN A 55 4.32 -2.77 9.96
C ASN A 55 4.59 -3.92 9.00
N LYS A 56 3.62 -4.81 8.78
CA LYS A 56 3.75 -5.90 7.81
C LYS A 56 3.79 -5.40 6.37
N ILE A 57 2.99 -4.38 6.01
CA ILE A 57 2.76 -4.02 4.60
C ILE A 57 3.48 -2.74 4.14
N LYS A 58 3.87 -1.84 5.03
CA LYS A 58 4.35 -0.50 4.66
C LYS A 58 5.53 -0.50 3.70
N LEU A 59 6.51 -1.39 3.89
CA LEU A 59 7.65 -1.49 2.97
C LEU A 59 7.25 -2.07 1.62
N HIS A 60 6.35 -3.07 1.60
CA HIS A 60 5.86 -3.67 0.35
C HIS A 60 4.98 -2.72 -0.46
N ILE A 61 4.20 -1.84 0.19
CA ILE A 61 3.41 -0.81 -0.51
C ILE A 61 4.32 0.12 -1.32
N TYR A 62 5.49 0.47 -0.78
CA TYR A 62 6.37 1.49 -1.35
C TYR A 62 7.54 0.96 -2.19
N SER A 63 7.88 -0.32 -2.07
CA SER A 63 8.98 -0.90 -2.84
C SER A 63 8.70 -0.82 -4.34
N LEU A 64 9.67 -0.31 -5.09
CA LEU A 64 9.71 -0.35 -6.55
C LEU A 64 10.98 -1.10 -6.99
N ASP A 65 11.40 -2.10 -6.22
CA ASP A 65 12.68 -2.78 -6.46
C ASP A 65 12.51 -3.93 -7.45
N GLY A 66 13.43 -4.04 -8.41
CA GLY A 66 13.52 -5.18 -9.33
C GLY A 66 12.17 -5.61 -9.92
N LYS A 67 11.78 -6.86 -9.63
CA LYS A 67 10.61 -7.54 -10.19
C LYS A 67 9.26 -7.11 -9.61
N VAL A 68 9.21 -6.35 -8.52
CA VAL A 68 7.91 -5.95 -7.95
C VAL A 68 7.24 -4.80 -8.70
N LYS A 69 7.86 -4.25 -9.76
CA LYS A 69 7.29 -3.17 -10.56
C LYS A 69 6.15 -3.64 -11.46
N SER A 70 6.18 -4.91 -11.86
CA SER A 70 5.21 -5.53 -12.77
C SER A 70 4.98 -6.99 -12.39
N LEU A 71 3.79 -7.52 -12.66
CA LEU A 71 3.55 -8.95 -12.47
C LEU A 71 4.38 -9.78 -13.45
N GLY A 72 4.78 -10.97 -13.02
CA GLY A 72 5.61 -11.90 -13.79
C GLY A 72 6.02 -13.11 -12.96
N LEU A 73 6.66 -14.08 -13.61
CA LEU A 73 7.19 -15.26 -12.94
C LEU A 73 8.56 -14.99 -12.29
N GLY A 74 8.92 -15.81 -11.30
CA GLY A 74 10.20 -15.74 -10.58
C GLY A 74 11.41 -16.01 -11.48
N ASP A 75 12.62 -15.87 -10.91
CA ASP A 75 13.81 -16.40 -11.59
C ASP A 75 13.76 -17.92 -11.46
N ASN A 76 13.85 -18.63 -12.60
CA ASN A 76 13.93 -20.09 -12.63
C ASN A 76 15.19 -20.58 -11.91
#